data_AF-A0A928A358-F1
#
_entry.id   AF-A0A928A358-F1
#
_cell.length_a   1.000
_cell.length_b   1.000
_cell.length_c   1.000
_cell.angle_alpha   90.00
_cell.angle_beta   90.00
_cell.angle_gamma   90.00
#
_symmetry.space_group_name_H-M   'P 1'
#
loop_
_entity.id
_entity.type
_entity.pdbx_description
1 polymer ?
#
loop_
_entity_poly.entity_id
_entity_poly.type
_entity_poly.pdbx_seq_one_letter_code
_entity_poly.pdbx_strand_id
1 'polypeptide(L)'
;MRIAILSPWTIKPTSVGGTERFVIDIAESLTKSGNVVDVYMLSGETYNKNNVNYISIDLFDNKNNVDEYFLREYFNNFDAKSSFDALSKKIAEKINIDKYDLIQLNSQLFLTFASNKKRIFTIHTNPFEYELDWGRESFKTMLEVMRSENENEHTYFVTPSYYYKDIYSKLINSEIGCIPHAIDIERLSCKKDKKDILKNLGLEQDKKVILLPSRLEPIQKQPMLFMKAFAKLDNKIKSKYQVVCSGADEQYKKFATEITSFCKDNNIDVNIKRFDSMSDAYKIADVVILPSKSESFGYAALESLSLGIVTILNNIPTYMEIAKYAENYYVFDNSVDGLVNVLKNILGTELDRKEQNRMWSSKYSIDLFGNKYLNYSDRKNENVNFYLLSDKLEYIDEYLYLCAKEWPGDKTSDDFIKKINIHKKNILEKNDPLIDALIMTVRGEMIGFISLFREDGKEYEQLTPWVATYYIKEQYRNNGLGQLLFKKMLEYSAKMGYSKVYFKSYKENYYERHFDAKYMTTLNDGEKLYHLSLKK
;
A
#
# COMPACT_ATOMS: atom_id res chain seq x y z
N MET A 1 -2.57 21.57 10.93
CA MET A 1 -1.28 21.33 11.64
C MET A 1 -0.13 21.89 10.80
N ARG A 2 1.03 22.10 11.40
CA ARG A 2 2.30 22.33 10.70
C ARG A 2 3.09 21.03 10.69
N ILE A 3 3.48 20.56 9.50
CA ILE A 3 4.11 19.26 9.30
C ILE A 3 5.45 19.46 8.60
N ALA A 4 6.50 18.86 9.15
CA ALA A 4 7.79 18.75 8.48
C ALA A 4 7.93 17.36 7.86
N ILE A 5 8.37 17.29 6.61
CA ILE A 5 8.76 16.05 5.95
C ILE A 5 10.27 16.11 5.71
N LEU A 6 11.04 15.13 6.18
CA LEU A 6 12.48 15.09 5.96
C LEU A 6 12.82 13.99 4.96
N SER A 7 13.52 14.38 3.89
CA SER A 7 14.09 13.50 2.88
C SER A 7 15.62 13.57 2.93
N PRO A 8 16.33 12.42 2.93
CA PRO A 8 17.78 12.43 2.76
C PRO A 8 18.17 12.92 1.35
N TRP A 9 17.28 12.69 0.38
CA TRP A 9 17.52 12.93 -1.04
C TRP A 9 16.94 14.25 -1.52
N THR A 10 17.59 14.83 -2.52
CA THR A 10 17.11 16.01 -3.26
C THR A 10 15.83 15.66 -4.04
N ILE A 11 14.75 16.39 -3.75
CA ILE A 11 13.47 16.26 -4.45
C ILE A 11 13.38 17.36 -5.51
N LYS A 12 13.52 17.00 -6.78
CA LYS A 12 13.39 17.94 -7.90
C LYS A 12 11.95 17.94 -8.41
N PRO A 13 11.47 19.04 -9.01
CA PRO A 13 10.16 19.07 -9.67
C PRO A 13 9.98 18.02 -10.78
N THR A 14 11.09 17.52 -11.33
CA THR A 14 11.19 16.49 -12.38
C THR A 14 11.54 15.10 -11.84
N SER A 15 11.58 14.91 -10.53
CA SER A 15 11.89 13.60 -9.94
C SER A 15 10.81 12.56 -10.31
N VAL A 16 11.27 11.41 -10.81
CA VAL A 16 10.43 10.27 -11.23
C VAL A 16 10.67 9.01 -10.39
N GLY A 17 11.61 9.05 -9.45
CA GLY A 17 11.91 7.93 -8.55
C GLY A 17 10.81 7.72 -7.52
N GLY A 18 10.61 6.47 -7.09
CA GLY A 18 9.51 6.11 -6.19
C GLY A 18 9.60 6.74 -4.79
N THR A 19 10.82 6.94 -4.27
CA THR A 19 11.04 7.54 -2.94
C THR A 19 10.78 9.04 -2.97
N GLU A 20 11.22 9.72 -4.02
CA GLU A 20 10.93 11.13 -4.24
C GLU A 20 9.46 11.36 -4.55
N ARG A 21 8.85 10.46 -5.33
CA ARG A 21 7.43 10.51 -5.66
C ARG A 21 6.56 10.38 -4.41
N PHE A 22 6.91 9.48 -3.51
CA PHE A 22 6.24 9.38 -2.21
C PHE A 22 6.23 10.71 -1.45
N VAL A 23 7.39 11.39 -1.36
CA VAL A 23 7.51 12.68 -0.64
C VAL A 23 6.61 13.74 -1.27
N ILE A 24 6.57 13.81 -2.60
CA ILE A 24 5.69 14.74 -3.31
C ILE A 24 4.22 14.39 -3.04
N ASP A 25 3.84 13.11 -3.20
CA ASP A 25 2.46 12.63 -3.03
C ASP A 25 1.92 12.88 -1.61
N ILE A 26 2.71 12.56 -0.58
CA ILE A 26 2.29 12.76 0.80
C ILE A 26 2.23 14.25 1.16
N ALA A 27 3.18 15.06 0.69
CA ALA A 27 3.20 16.50 0.99
C ALA A 27 2.00 17.22 0.38
N GLU A 28 1.70 16.94 -0.89
CA GLU A 28 0.55 17.53 -1.59
C GLU A 28 -0.77 17.03 -0.99
N SER A 29 -0.88 15.74 -0.67
CA SER A 29 -2.07 15.19 -0.01
C SER A 29 -2.34 15.83 1.37
N LEU A 30 -1.30 16.00 2.19
CA LEU A 30 -1.42 16.67 3.50
C LEU A 30 -1.84 18.15 3.36
N THR A 31 -1.32 18.83 2.35
CA THR A 31 -1.65 20.23 2.07
C THR A 31 -3.09 20.39 1.59
N LYS A 32 -3.61 19.46 0.77
CA LYS A 32 -5.03 19.41 0.38
C LYS A 32 -5.96 19.27 1.58
N SER A 33 -5.52 18.61 2.66
CA SER A 33 -6.25 18.54 3.94
C SER A 33 -6.12 19.80 4.82
N GLY A 34 -5.59 20.92 4.29
CA GLY A 34 -5.50 22.20 5.00
C GLY A 34 -4.30 22.33 5.95
N ASN A 35 -3.29 21.46 5.82
CA ASN A 35 -2.06 21.56 6.63
C ASN A 35 -1.01 22.46 5.97
N VAL A 36 -0.12 23.02 6.79
CA VAL A 36 1.08 23.70 6.31
C VAL A 36 2.21 22.68 6.26
N VAL A 37 2.80 22.46 5.09
CA VAL A 37 3.79 21.40 4.87
C VAL A 37 5.11 21.99 4.36
N ASP A 38 6.18 21.68 5.08
CA ASP A 38 7.55 21.98 4.67
C ASP A 38 8.32 20.66 4.46
N VAL A 39 8.89 20.48 3.28
CA VAL A 39 9.76 19.35 2.92
C VAL A 39 11.21 19.79 3.05
N TYR A 40 11.95 19.23 3.99
CA TYR A 40 13.37 19.46 4.18
C TYR A 40 14.20 18.41 3.44
N MET A 41 15.21 18.88 2.70
CA MET A 41 16.16 18.07 1.95
C MET A 41 17.57 18.38 2.44
N LEU A 42 18.44 17.37 2.56
CA LEU A 42 19.81 17.58 3.04
C LEU A 42 20.66 18.46 2.10
N SER A 43 20.31 18.47 0.81
CA SER A 43 20.96 19.28 -0.23
C SER A 43 19.99 19.61 -1.36
N GLY A 44 20.44 20.40 -2.34
CA GLY A 44 19.66 20.80 -3.52
C GLY A 44 19.16 22.25 -3.45
N GLU A 45 18.14 22.56 -4.25
CA GLU A 45 17.58 23.90 -4.37
C GLU A 45 16.28 24.04 -3.58
N THR A 46 16.08 25.21 -2.97
CA THR A 46 14.82 25.56 -2.30
C THR A 46 13.81 26.10 -3.32
N TYR A 47 12.58 25.60 -3.27
CA TYR A 47 11.49 26.05 -4.14
C TYR A 47 10.12 25.85 -3.49
N ASN A 48 9.09 26.48 -4.05
CA ASN A 48 7.70 26.25 -3.67
C ASN A 48 6.92 25.67 -4.85
N LYS A 49 6.10 24.65 -4.59
CA LYS A 49 5.20 24.07 -5.60
C LYS A 49 3.97 23.51 -4.91
N ASN A 50 2.78 23.75 -5.48
CA ASN A 50 1.51 23.21 -4.99
C ASN A 50 1.27 23.47 -3.49
N ASN A 51 1.65 24.66 -3.01
CA ASN A 51 1.58 25.07 -1.60
C ASN A 51 2.46 24.27 -0.63
N VAL A 52 3.43 23.53 -1.13
CA VAL A 52 4.48 22.85 -0.36
C VAL A 52 5.79 23.63 -0.50
N ASN A 53 6.46 23.90 0.61
CA ASN A 53 7.80 24.48 0.59
C ASN A 53 8.85 23.37 0.60
N TYR A 54 9.64 23.24 -0.45
CA TYR A 54 10.80 22.35 -0.51
C TYR A 54 12.03 23.17 -0.13
N ILE A 55 12.65 22.83 1.00
CA ILE A 55 13.71 23.60 1.65
C ILE A 55 14.98 22.75 1.67
N SER A 56 16.00 23.19 0.96
CA SER A 56 17.34 22.66 1.14
C SER A 56 17.94 23.24 2.42
N ILE A 57 18.38 22.38 3.33
CA ILE A 57 19.08 22.81 4.56
C ILE A 57 20.58 23.01 4.36
N ASP A 58 21.05 22.71 3.14
CA ASP A 58 22.46 22.76 2.73
C ASP A 58 23.39 22.24 3.82
N LEU A 59 23.23 20.96 4.18
CA LEU A 59 23.88 20.38 5.36
C LEU A 59 25.41 20.27 5.20
N PHE A 60 25.92 20.35 3.97
CA PHE A 60 27.31 20.10 3.61
C PHE A 60 27.88 21.18 2.67
N ASP A 61 27.57 22.44 2.94
CA ASP A 61 28.21 23.64 2.35
C ASP A 61 28.25 23.65 0.80
N ASN A 62 27.08 23.64 0.17
CA ASN A 62 26.82 23.70 -1.28
C ASN A 62 27.23 22.46 -2.09
N LYS A 63 27.30 21.28 -1.48
CA LYS A 63 27.38 20.04 -2.25
C LYS A 63 26.02 19.74 -2.90
N ASN A 64 25.91 20.01 -4.20
CA ASN A 64 24.64 19.99 -4.95
C ASN A 64 23.89 18.65 -4.93
N ASN A 65 24.57 17.51 -4.82
CA ASN A 65 23.95 16.20 -4.71
C ASN A 65 24.62 15.41 -3.58
N VAL A 66 23.90 15.27 -2.47
CA VAL A 66 24.21 14.33 -1.39
C VAL A 66 23.50 13.01 -1.70
N ASP A 67 24.28 11.98 -1.97
CA ASP A 67 23.79 10.62 -2.19
C ASP A 67 24.20 9.70 -1.05
N GLU A 68 23.78 8.44 -1.17
CA GLU A 68 24.03 7.41 -0.18
C GLU A 68 25.52 7.15 0.04
N TYR A 69 26.31 7.09 -1.03
CA TYR A 69 27.76 6.87 -0.94
C TYR A 69 28.45 7.98 -0.14
N PHE A 70 28.07 9.23 -0.39
CA PHE A 70 28.62 10.35 0.37
C PHE A 70 28.24 10.28 1.86
N LEU A 71 26.97 10.02 2.19
CA LEU A 71 26.55 9.93 3.58
C LEU A 71 27.24 8.78 4.32
N ARG A 72 27.45 7.65 3.65
CA ARG A 72 28.20 6.51 4.18
C ARG A 72 29.62 6.88 4.50
N GLU A 73 30.34 7.51 3.58
CA GLU A 73 31.72 7.93 3.80
C GLU A 73 31.80 8.97 4.94
N TYR A 74 30.88 9.94 4.95
CA TYR A 74 30.91 11.04 5.89
C TYR A 74 30.58 10.63 7.34
N PHE A 75 29.66 9.67 7.54
CA PHE A 75 29.20 9.23 8.87
C PHE A 75 29.66 7.81 9.23
N ASN A 76 30.81 7.36 8.71
CA ASN A 76 31.38 6.04 9.02
C ASN A 76 30.38 4.90 8.82
N ASN A 77 29.70 4.88 7.69
CA ASN A 77 28.81 3.82 7.22
C ASN A 77 27.60 3.50 8.13
N PHE A 78 27.31 4.32 9.16
CA PHE A 78 26.22 4.08 10.11
C PHE A 78 26.27 2.71 10.80
N ASP A 79 27.48 2.22 11.08
CA ASP A 79 27.72 0.98 11.84
C ASP A 79 27.71 1.18 13.37
N ALA A 80 27.47 2.41 13.83
CA ALA A 80 27.30 2.74 15.24
C ALA A 80 26.16 3.75 15.44
N LYS A 81 25.49 3.70 16.60
CA LYS A 81 24.44 4.67 16.98
C LYS A 81 24.94 6.12 16.93
N SER A 82 26.21 6.35 17.26
CA SER A 82 26.83 7.68 17.21
C SER A 82 26.78 8.34 15.83
N SER A 83 26.77 7.57 14.74
CA SER A 83 26.59 8.10 13.38
C SER A 83 25.21 8.69 13.16
N PHE A 84 24.15 8.02 13.66
CA PHE A 84 22.79 8.53 13.64
C PHE A 84 22.65 9.79 14.50
N ASP A 85 23.24 9.78 15.71
CA ASP A 85 23.26 10.93 16.62
C ASP A 85 24.00 12.14 16.01
N ALA A 86 25.11 11.89 15.30
CA ALA A 86 25.87 12.94 14.62
C ALA A 86 25.08 13.59 13.47
N LEU A 87 24.40 12.78 12.65
CA LEU A 87 23.52 13.30 11.60
C LEU A 87 22.35 14.08 12.20
N SER A 88 21.69 13.52 13.23
CA SER A 88 20.59 14.15 13.96
C SER A 88 20.98 15.54 14.50
N LYS A 89 22.15 15.64 15.15
CA LYS A 89 22.66 16.91 15.68
C LYS A 89 22.84 17.96 14.58
N LYS A 90 23.49 17.60 13.47
CA LYS A 90 23.71 18.52 12.34
C LYS A 90 22.39 19.04 11.75
N ILE A 91 21.38 18.18 11.62
CA ILE A 91 20.06 18.57 11.12
C ILE A 91 19.36 19.51 12.10
N ALA A 92 19.43 19.20 13.40
CA ALA A 92 18.79 20.01 14.45
C ALA A 92 19.33 21.44 14.53
N GLU A 93 20.59 21.67 14.14
CA GLU A 93 21.19 23.01 14.04
C GLU A 93 20.61 23.84 12.88
N LYS A 94 20.01 23.20 11.87
CA LYS A 94 19.46 23.86 10.68
C LYS A 94 17.93 24.02 10.70
N ILE A 95 17.22 23.24 11.52
CA ILE A 95 15.76 23.19 11.52
C ILE A 95 15.21 23.51 12.92
N ASN A 96 14.42 24.57 13.03
CA ASN A 96 13.59 24.79 14.22
C ASN A 96 12.40 23.82 14.20
N ILE A 97 12.57 22.66 14.84
CA ILE A 97 11.54 21.61 14.91
C ILE A 97 10.36 21.98 15.82
N ASP A 98 10.49 22.97 16.70
CA ASP A 98 9.47 23.29 17.69
C ASP A 98 8.21 23.92 17.10
N LYS A 99 8.29 24.45 15.89
CA LYS A 99 7.14 25.00 15.16
C LYS A 99 6.27 23.93 14.48
N TYR A 100 6.64 22.65 14.54
CA TYR A 100 5.91 21.57 13.88
C TYR A 100 5.19 20.66 14.88
N ASP A 101 3.97 20.28 14.53
CA ASP A 101 3.12 19.37 15.31
C ASP A 101 3.46 17.89 15.01
N LEU A 102 3.97 17.62 13.81
CA LEU A 102 4.29 16.29 13.30
C LEU A 102 5.53 16.34 12.40
N ILE A 103 6.40 15.34 12.54
CA ILE A 103 7.58 15.16 11.69
C ILE A 103 7.47 13.82 10.94
N GLN A 104 7.35 13.85 9.62
CA GLN A 104 7.46 12.66 8.79
C GLN A 104 8.91 12.49 8.34
N LEU A 105 9.45 11.29 8.51
CA LEU A 105 10.85 10.95 8.26
C LEU A 105 10.90 9.88 7.16
N ASN A 106 11.46 10.24 6.01
CA ASN A 106 11.49 9.40 4.81
C ASN A 106 12.74 8.50 4.74
N SER A 107 13.34 8.13 5.88
CA SER A 107 14.52 7.27 5.93
C SER A 107 14.85 6.82 7.36
N GLN A 108 15.37 5.60 7.49
CA GLN A 108 15.98 5.10 8.73
C GLN A 108 17.26 5.84 9.11
N LEU A 109 17.85 6.67 8.24
CA LEU A 109 19.00 7.51 8.61
C LEU A 109 18.66 8.54 9.70
N PHE A 110 17.38 8.87 9.86
CA PHE A 110 16.92 9.86 10.83
C PHE A 110 16.46 9.28 12.18
N LEU A 111 16.79 8.01 12.48
CA LEU A 111 16.23 7.29 13.63
C LEU A 111 16.31 8.06 14.96
N THR A 112 17.39 8.79 15.22
CA THR A 112 17.57 9.54 16.47
C THR A 112 17.22 11.03 16.37
N PHE A 113 16.63 11.47 15.24
CA PHE A 113 16.24 12.86 15.02
C PHE A 113 14.86 13.19 15.61
N ALA A 114 14.79 14.30 16.34
CA ALA A 114 13.55 14.84 16.92
C ALA A 114 12.73 13.85 17.75
N SER A 115 13.39 13.03 18.58
CA SER A 115 12.77 12.01 19.43
C SER A 115 11.80 12.56 20.49
N ASN A 116 11.86 13.87 20.77
CA ASN A 116 10.94 14.61 21.63
C ASN A 116 9.68 15.12 20.91
N LYS A 117 9.55 14.87 19.60
CA LYS A 117 8.39 15.26 18.80
C LYS A 117 7.66 14.02 18.30
N LYS A 118 6.36 14.19 18.08
CA LYS A 118 5.56 13.20 17.37
C LYS A 118 6.12 13.02 15.96
N ARG A 119 6.54 11.81 15.63
CA ARG A 119 7.22 11.52 14.36
C ARG A 119 6.85 10.17 13.76
N ILE A 120 6.73 10.12 12.44
CA ILE A 120 6.42 8.91 11.68
C ILE A 120 7.54 8.64 10.69
N PHE A 121 8.10 7.44 10.74
CA PHE A 121 9.04 6.95 9.76
C PHE A 121 8.32 6.12 8.69
N THR A 122 8.54 6.43 7.43
CA THR A 122 8.16 5.53 6.32
C THR A 122 9.40 4.78 5.84
N ILE A 123 9.37 3.46 5.91
CA ILE A 123 10.49 2.59 5.54
C ILE A 123 10.37 2.19 4.06
N HIS A 124 11.23 2.76 3.23
CA HIS A 124 11.24 2.56 1.76
C HIS A 124 12.25 1.51 1.28
N THR A 125 13.16 1.09 2.13
CA THR A 125 14.18 0.09 1.81
C THR A 125 13.78 -1.23 2.44
N ASN A 126 13.87 -2.33 1.70
CA ASN A 126 13.66 -3.65 2.29
C ASN A 126 14.94 -4.18 2.95
N PRO A 127 14.86 -5.17 3.86
CA PRO A 127 16.01 -5.66 4.62
C PRO A 127 17.19 -6.13 3.76
N PHE A 128 16.89 -6.82 2.65
CA PHE A 128 17.93 -7.33 1.75
C PHE A 128 18.68 -6.19 1.06
N GLU A 129 17.95 -5.20 0.54
CA GLU A 129 18.55 -4.00 -0.05
C GLU A 129 19.37 -3.22 0.97
N TYR A 130 18.85 -3.04 2.19
CA TYR A 130 19.60 -2.33 3.23
C TYR A 130 20.92 -3.04 3.55
N GLU A 131 20.92 -4.37 3.73
CA GLU A 131 22.16 -5.12 3.97
C GLU A 131 23.11 -5.09 2.77
N LEU A 132 22.58 -5.12 1.54
CA LEU A 132 23.39 -5.03 0.32
C LEU A 132 24.05 -3.65 0.18
N ASP A 133 23.29 -2.59 0.43
CA ASP A 133 23.74 -1.23 0.20
C ASP A 133 24.63 -0.75 1.35
N TRP A 134 24.25 -0.97 2.61
CA TRP A 134 24.95 -0.46 3.80
C TRP A 134 25.91 -1.47 4.44
N GLY A 135 25.72 -2.77 4.20
CA GLY A 135 26.46 -3.83 4.86
C GLY A 135 25.80 -4.35 6.14
N ARG A 136 26.21 -5.56 6.55
CA ARG A 136 25.59 -6.31 7.66
C ARG A 136 25.67 -5.59 9.01
N GLU A 137 26.82 -5.00 9.36
CA GLU A 137 26.98 -4.32 10.66
C GLU A 137 26.10 -3.07 10.75
N SER A 138 26.02 -2.27 9.69
CA SER A 138 25.12 -1.13 9.59
C SER A 138 23.65 -1.53 9.63
N PHE A 139 23.29 -2.63 8.97
CA PHE A 139 21.95 -3.18 9.04
C PHE A 139 21.57 -3.61 10.46
N LYS A 140 22.47 -4.33 11.16
CA LYS A 140 22.28 -4.73 12.56
C LYS A 140 22.11 -3.51 13.47
N THR A 141 22.99 -2.52 13.34
CA THR A 141 22.93 -1.28 14.11
C THR A 141 21.63 -0.53 13.86
N MET A 142 21.21 -0.41 12.60
CA MET A 142 19.94 0.22 12.24
C MET A 142 18.76 -0.49 12.92
N LEU A 143 18.72 -1.82 12.95
CA LEU A 143 17.67 -2.58 13.64
C LEU A 143 17.70 -2.36 15.16
N GLU A 144 18.88 -2.30 15.77
CA GLU A 144 19.04 -2.04 17.21
C GLU A 144 18.53 -0.64 17.59
N VAL A 145 18.92 0.39 16.84
CA VAL A 145 18.44 1.75 17.04
C VAL A 145 16.94 1.84 16.78
N MET A 146 16.45 1.26 15.67
CA MET A 146 15.02 1.23 15.35
C MET A 146 14.18 0.56 16.44
N ARG A 147 14.66 -0.55 17.02
CA ARG A 147 14.01 -1.21 18.15
C ARG A 147 13.89 -0.27 19.35
N SER A 148 14.99 0.37 19.75
CA SER A 148 15.00 1.32 20.87
C SER A 148 14.06 2.51 20.61
N GLU A 149 14.08 3.06 19.41
CA GLU A 149 13.23 4.20 19.07
C GLU A 149 11.74 3.81 18.93
N ASN A 150 11.39 2.53 18.68
CA ASN A 150 9.99 2.10 18.63
C ASN A 150 9.32 2.04 20.01
N GLU A 151 10.12 1.92 21.08
CA GLU A 151 9.65 1.99 22.47
C GLU A 151 9.21 3.41 22.87
N ASN A 152 9.68 4.43 22.14
CA ASN A 152 9.27 5.81 22.33
C ASN A 152 7.81 6.02 21.87
N GLU A 153 6.97 6.54 22.77
CA GLU A 153 5.54 6.78 22.53
C GLU A 153 5.27 7.81 21.42
N HIS A 154 6.22 8.70 21.14
CA HIS A 154 6.12 9.69 20.07
C HIS A 154 6.55 9.15 18.70
N THR A 155 7.08 7.93 18.64
CA THR A 155 7.66 7.35 17.42
C THR A 155 6.77 6.26 16.83
N TYR A 156 6.59 6.35 15.51
CA TYR A 156 5.73 5.49 14.73
C TYR A 156 6.49 5.02 13.49
N PHE A 157 6.63 3.72 13.27
CA PHE A 157 7.18 3.17 12.03
C PHE A 157 6.07 2.63 11.16
N VAL A 158 6.16 2.87 9.84
CA VAL A 158 5.29 2.26 8.84
C VAL A 158 6.08 1.78 7.63
N THR A 159 5.62 0.70 7.02
CA THR A 159 6.07 0.24 5.70
C THR A 159 4.95 0.44 4.67
N PRO A 160 5.26 0.52 3.37
CA PRO A 160 4.24 0.57 2.33
C PRO A 160 3.65 -0.80 1.95
N SER A 161 4.16 -1.88 2.55
CA SER A 161 3.73 -3.25 2.29
C SER A 161 3.50 -4.00 3.59
N TYR A 162 2.46 -4.85 3.61
CA TYR A 162 2.14 -5.71 4.75
C TYR A 162 3.19 -6.81 4.94
N TYR A 163 3.73 -7.37 3.87
CA TYR A 163 4.83 -8.31 3.90
C TYR A 163 6.06 -7.72 4.61
N TYR A 164 6.45 -6.49 4.27
CA TYR A 164 7.57 -5.83 4.95
C TYR A 164 7.21 -5.32 6.35
N LYS A 165 5.94 -5.00 6.63
CA LYS A 165 5.46 -4.74 8.00
C LYS A 165 5.80 -5.94 8.88
N ASP A 166 5.42 -7.14 8.44
CA ASP A 166 5.63 -8.37 9.21
C ASP A 166 7.10 -8.72 9.35
N ILE A 167 7.91 -8.53 8.30
CA ILE A 167 9.36 -8.77 8.38
C ILE A 167 10.03 -7.82 9.37
N TYR A 168 9.83 -6.51 9.21
CA TYR A 168 10.46 -5.54 10.11
C TYR A 168 9.96 -5.71 11.55
N SER A 169 8.67 -6.00 11.75
CA SER A 169 8.12 -6.26 13.09
C SER A 169 8.84 -7.44 13.77
N LYS A 170 9.11 -8.52 13.02
CA LYS A 170 9.88 -9.67 13.52
C LYS A 170 11.34 -9.31 13.79
N LEU A 171 11.99 -8.56 12.91
CA LEU A 171 13.40 -8.17 13.05
C LEU A 171 13.63 -7.30 14.29
N ILE A 172 12.73 -6.35 14.56
CA ILE A 172 12.84 -5.48 15.74
C ILE A 172 12.12 -6.03 16.97
N ASN A 173 11.40 -7.15 16.87
CA ASN A 173 10.59 -7.73 17.94
C ASN A 173 9.58 -6.74 18.54
N SER A 174 8.91 -5.98 17.67
CA SER A 174 7.94 -4.96 18.07
C SER A 174 7.02 -4.63 16.89
N GLU A 175 5.77 -4.27 17.14
CA GLU A 175 4.83 -3.99 16.05
C GLU A 175 5.15 -2.65 15.38
N ILE A 176 5.08 -2.66 14.05
CA ILE A 176 5.07 -1.46 13.20
C ILE A 176 3.83 -1.44 12.32
N GLY A 177 3.53 -0.32 11.68
CA GLY A 177 2.33 -0.16 10.85
C GLY A 177 2.56 -0.45 9.38
N CYS A 178 1.46 -0.48 8.63
CA CYS A 178 1.49 -0.51 7.18
C CYS A 178 0.59 0.61 6.64
N ILE A 179 1.14 1.46 5.78
CA ILE A 179 0.38 2.44 5.01
C ILE A 179 0.84 2.31 3.55
N PRO A 180 0.08 1.59 2.71
CA PRO A 180 0.38 1.53 1.28
C PRO A 180 0.46 2.93 0.68
N HIS A 181 1.38 3.10 -0.28
CA HIS A 181 1.47 4.35 -1.03
C HIS A 181 0.19 4.66 -1.77
N ALA A 182 0.06 5.87 -2.28
CA ALA A 182 -1.06 6.29 -3.10
C ALA A 182 -0.60 6.62 -4.52
N ILE A 183 -1.55 6.89 -5.39
CA ILE A 183 -1.30 7.33 -6.74
C ILE A 183 -2.16 8.53 -7.10
N ASP A 184 -1.49 9.60 -7.55
CA ASP A 184 -2.13 10.64 -8.32
C ASP A 184 -2.23 10.18 -9.78
N ILE A 185 -3.44 9.79 -10.20
CA ILE A 185 -3.72 9.33 -11.56
C ILE A 185 -3.70 10.52 -12.55
N GLU A 186 -4.06 11.73 -12.11
CA GLU A 186 -4.09 12.91 -12.98
C GLU A 186 -2.68 13.27 -13.46
N ARG A 187 -1.68 13.11 -12.59
CA ARG A 187 -0.25 13.21 -12.94
C ARG A 187 0.15 12.31 -14.11
N LEU A 188 -0.47 11.14 -14.22
CA LEU A 188 -0.16 10.17 -15.27
C LEU A 188 -0.94 10.43 -16.56
N SER A 189 -1.84 11.42 -16.56
CA SER A 189 -2.53 11.85 -17.76
C SER A 189 -1.53 12.46 -18.75
N CYS A 190 -1.56 11.97 -19.99
CA CYS A 190 -0.77 12.51 -21.08
C CYS A 190 -1.69 13.11 -22.14
N LYS A 191 -1.54 14.43 -22.34
CA LYS A 191 -2.28 15.20 -23.35
C LYS A 191 -1.69 15.07 -24.76
N LYS A 192 -0.46 14.56 -24.89
CA LYS A 192 0.19 14.35 -26.20
C LYS A 192 -0.46 13.18 -26.93
N ASP A 193 -0.48 13.25 -28.26
CA ASP A 193 -0.94 12.15 -29.09
C ASP A 193 0.08 10.98 -29.07
N LYS A 194 -0.42 9.74 -29.07
CA LYS A 194 0.44 8.52 -29.08
C LYS A 194 1.36 8.52 -30.30
N LYS A 195 0.88 8.92 -31.49
CA LYS A 195 1.66 8.93 -32.74
C LYS A 195 2.80 9.95 -32.68
N ASP A 196 2.56 11.11 -32.07
CA ASP A 196 3.60 12.14 -31.92
C ASP A 196 4.69 11.68 -30.97
N ILE A 197 4.33 11.04 -29.84
CA ILE A 197 5.32 10.47 -28.92
C ILE A 197 6.15 9.39 -29.63
N LEU A 198 5.51 8.45 -30.33
CA LEU A 198 6.20 7.39 -31.06
C LEU A 198 7.17 7.98 -32.10
N LYS A 199 6.71 8.95 -32.91
CA LYS A 199 7.54 9.62 -33.92
C LYS A 199 8.76 10.32 -33.30
N ASN A 200 8.56 11.08 -32.22
CA ASN A 200 9.65 11.78 -31.54
C ASN A 200 10.67 10.83 -30.91
N LEU A 201 10.21 9.64 -30.51
CA LEU A 201 11.08 8.58 -29.99
C LEU A 201 11.66 7.69 -31.11
N GLY A 202 11.34 7.91 -32.38
CA GLY A 202 11.81 7.05 -33.48
C GLY A 202 11.26 5.61 -33.40
N LEU A 203 10.08 5.44 -32.79
CA LEU A 203 9.39 4.17 -32.64
C LEU A 203 8.39 3.97 -33.79
N GLU A 204 8.20 2.71 -34.21
CA GLU A 204 7.30 2.35 -35.30
C GLU A 204 5.83 2.47 -34.88
N GLN A 205 4.94 2.94 -35.76
CA GLN A 205 3.54 3.20 -35.40
C GLN A 205 2.64 1.96 -35.44
N ASP A 206 3.03 0.95 -36.22
CA ASP A 206 2.29 -0.30 -36.45
C ASP A 206 2.68 -1.42 -35.47
N LYS A 207 3.79 -1.24 -34.72
CA LYS A 207 4.22 -2.16 -33.66
C LYS A 207 3.64 -1.78 -32.30
N LYS A 208 3.20 -2.79 -31.55
CA LYS A 208 2.80 -2.66 -30.15
C LYS A 208 4.01 -2.43 -29.25
N VAL A 209 3.85 -1.66 -28.17
CA VAL A 209 4.93 -1.31 -27.24
C VAL A 209 4.87 -2.16 -25.97
N ILE A 210 5.97 -2.88 -25.70
CA ILE A 210 6.25 -3.52 -24.40
C ILE A 210 7.09 -2.55 -23.57
N LEU A 211 6.58 -2.09 -22.44
CA LEU A 211 7.28 -1.17 -21.55
C LEU A 211 7.88 -1.89 -20.33
N LEU A 212 9.16 -1.64 -20.07
CA LEU A 212 9.85 -1.98 -18.82
C LEU A 212 10.16 -0.66 -18.07
N PRO A 213 9.26 -0.19 -17.19
CA PRO A 213 9.38 1.10 -16.52
C PRO A 213 10.23 1.00 -15.25
N SER A 214 11.48 0.55 -15.36
CA SER A 214 12.37 0.37 -14.22
C SER A 214 13.81 0.73 -14.54
N ARG A 215 14.60 1.00 -13.49
CA ARG A 215 16.06 1.00 -13.55
C ARG A 215 16.57 -0.28 -14.21
N LEU A 216 17.69 -0.20 -14.93
CA LEU A 216 18.33 -1.35 -15.57
C LEU A 216 19.23 -2.14 -14.60
N GLU A 217 18.87 -2.15 -13.32
CA GLU A 217 19.62 -2.86 -12.29
C GLU A 217 19.40 -4.38 -12.47
N PRO A 218 20.48 -5.19 -12.56
CA PRO A 218 20.39 -6.58 -13.00
C PRO A 218 19.84 -7.57 -11.95
N ILE A 219 20.02 -7.31 -10.65
CA ILE A 219 19.72 -8.29 -9.58
C ILE A 219 18.25 -8.19 -9.15
N GLN A 220 17.82 -6.97 -8.83
CA GLN A 220 16.50 -6.61 -8.36
C GLN A 220 15.54 -6.46 -9.54
N LYS A 221 15.85 -5.62 -10.54
CA LYS A 221 14.88 -5.29 -11.61
C LYS A 221 14.88 -6.30 -12.76
N GLN A 222 15.98 -7.04 -12.94
CA GLN A 222 16.11 -8.18 -13.86
C GLN A 222 15.62 -7.94 -15.32
N PRO A 223 15.96 -6.81 -15.99
CA PRO A 223 15.53 -6.58 -17.38
C PRO A 223 16.01 -7.68 -18.34
N MET A 224 17.19 -8.26 -18.08
CA MET A 224 17.74 -9.37 -18.87
C MET A 224 16.93 -10.67 -18.75
N LEU A 225 16.23 -10.90 -17.63
CA LEU A 225 15.31 -12.04 -17.51
C LEU A 225 14.18 -11.93 -18.52
N PHE A 226 13.60 -10.73 -18.67
CA PHE A 226 12.61 -10.47 -19.70
C PHE A 226 13.20 -10.66 -21.11
N MET A 227 14.36 -10.08 -21.41
CA MET A 227 14.97 -10.21 -22.75
C MET A 227 15.18 -11.68 -23.12
N LYS A 228 15.68 -12.50 -22.19
CA LYS A 228 15.86 -13.95 -22.38
C LYS A 228 14.54 -14.68 -22.62
N ALA A 229 13.48 -14.32 -21.92
CA ALA A 229 12.15 -14.91 -22.13
C ALA A 229 11.58 -14.50 -23.49
N PHE A 230 11.66 -13.21 -23.82
CA PHE A 230 11.15 -12.69 -25.09
C PHE A 230 11.91 -13.27 -26.30
N ALA A 231 13.23 -13.47 -26.19
CA ALA A 231 14.05 -14.10 -27.23
C ALA A 231 13.57 -15.51 -27.63
N LYS A 232 12.99 -16.27 -26.68
CA LYS A 232 12.47 -17.63 -26.90
C LYS A 232 11.12 -17.66 -27.64
N LEU A 233 10.49 -16.51 -27.90
CA LEU A 233 9.26 -16.44 -28.68
C LEU A 233 9.54 -16.50 -30.18
N ASP A 234 8.55 -16.96 -30.95
CA ASP A 234 8.63 -17.01 -32.40
C ASP A 234 8.84 -15.62 -33.00
N ASN A 235 9.67 -15.52 -34.05
CA ASN A 235 9.95 -14.25 -34.74
C ASN A 235 8.67 -13.57 -35.26
N LYS A 236 7.63 -14.35 -35.61
CA LYS A 236 6.31 -13.83 -36.03
C LYS A 236 5.56 -13.09 -34.92
N ILE A 237 5.79 -13.48 -33.66
CA ILE A 237 5.25 -12.75 -32.50
C ILE A 237 6.15 -11.54 -32.25
N LYS A 238 7.46 -11.74 -32.13
CA LYS A 238 8.42 -10.67 -31.80
C LYS A 238 8.33 -9.49 -32.77
N SER A 239 8.17 -9.73 -34.08
CA SER A 239 8.12 -8.66 -35.09
C SER A 239 6.94 -7.69 -34.94
N LYS A 240 5.90 -8.06 -34.18
CA LYS A 240 4.74 -7.20 -33.89
C LYS A 240 4.98 -6.23 -32.74
N TYR A 241 6.09 -6.39 -32.02
CA TYR A 241 6.38 -5.66 -30.79
C TYR A 241 7.72 -4.94 -30.88
N GLN A 242 7.79 -3.81 -30.19
CA GLN A 242 9.02 -3.09 -29.88
C GLN A 242 9.10 -2.91 -28.36
N VAL A 243 10.29 -3.07 -27.80
CA VAL A 243 10.54 -3.01 -26.36
C VAL A 243 11.08 -1.63 -25.99
N VAL A 244 10.52 -1.01 -24.97
CA VAL A 244 10.98 0.27 -24.41
C VAL A 244 11.41 0.07 -22.97
N CYS A 245 12.65 0.41 -22.64
CA CYS A 245 13.15 0.44 -21.26
C CYS A 245 13.37 1.89 -20.83
N SER A 246 12.74 2.31 -19.72
CA SER A 246 12.80 3.72 -19.29
C SER A 246 14.01 4.09 -18.41
N GLY A 247 14.72 3.10 -17.86
CA GLY A 247 15.79 3.27 -16.86
C GLY A 247 17.16 3.63 -17.41
N ALA A 248 17.24 4.53 -18.41
CA ALA A 248 18.50 4.96 -18.99
C ALA A 248 19.20 5.99 -18.09
N ASP A 249 19.90 5.51 -17.05
CA ASP A 249 20.78 6.32 -16.20
C ASP A 249 22.25 5.98 -16.43
N GLU A 250 23.13 6.95 -16.19
CA GLU A 250 24.57 6.83 -16.45
C GLU A 250 25.21 5.64 -15.72
N GLN A 251 24.80 5.40 -14.48
CA GLN A 251 25.26 4.27 -13.67
C GLN A 251 24.91 2.88 -14.26
N TYR A 252 23.93 2.82 -15.17
CA TYR A 252 23.51 1.57 -15.81
C TYR A 252 23.97 1.42 -17.27
N LYS A 253 24.86 2.30 -17.75
CA LYS A 253 25.34 2.30 -19.14
C LYS A 253 25.93 0.94 -19.57
N LYS A 254 26.65 0.25 -18.67
CA LYS A 254 27.18 -1.09 -18.94
C LYS A 254 26.06 -2.10 -19.23
N PHE A 255 25.04 -2.14 -18.38
CA PHE A 255 23.90 -3.06 -18.55
C PHE A 255 23.05 -2.70 -19.77
N ALA A 256 22.91 -1.42 -20.11
CA ALA A 256 22.24 -0.99 -21.34
C ALA A 256 22.95 -1.55 -22.59
N THR A 257 24.29 -1.52 -22.63
CA THR A 257 25.08 -2.11 -23.72
C THR A 257 24.89 -3.63 -23.79
N GLU A 258 24.94 -4.33 -22.66
CA GLU A 258 24.72 -5.78 -22.60
C GLU A 258 23.34 -6.18 -23.11
N ILE A 259 22.29 -5.46 -22.69
CA ILE A 259 20.91 -5.66 -23.16
C ILE A 259 20.82 -5.42 -24.67
N THR A 260 21.39 -4.33 -25.17
CA THR A 260 21.34 -3.97 -26.59
C THR A 260 22.04 -5.02 -27.46
N SER A 261 23.22 -5.49 -27.04
CA SER A 261 23.95 -6.56 -27.74
C SER A 261 23.14 -7.84 -27.78
N PHE A 262 22.59 -8.27 -26.63
CA PHE A 262 21.76 -9.47 -26.56
C PHE A 262 20.53 -9.38 -27.47
N CYS A 263 19.86 -8.22 -27.48
CA CYS A 263 18.66 -7.99 -28.29
C CYS A 263 18.98 -8.05 -29.79
N LYS A 264 20.11 -7.48 -30.21
CA LYS A 264 20.59 -7.54 -31.60
C LYS A 264 20.81 -8.99 -32.05
N ASP A 265 21.46 -9.80 -31.22
CA ASP A 265 21.74 -11.21 -31.55
C ASP A 265 20.47 -12.08 -31.58
N ASN A 266 19.36 -11.61 -31.01
CA ASN A 266 18.10 -12.35 -30.88
C ASN A 266 16.92 -11.75 -31.66
N ASN A 267 17.18 -10.80 -32.57
CA ASN A 267 16.17 -10.09 -33.37
C ASN A 267 15.07 -9.43 -32.51
N ILE A 268 15.48 -8.71 -31.47
CA ILE A 268 14.59 -7.94 -30.59
C ILE A 268 14.82 -6.45 -30.86
N ASP A 269 13.75 -5.75 -31.21
CA ASP A 269 13.72 -4.30 -31.35
C ASP A 269 13.61 -3.66 -29.96
N VAL A 270 14.72 -3.13 -29.46
CA VAL A 270 14.81 -2.54 -28.11
C VAL A 270 15.23 -1.08 -28.17
N ASN A 271 14.54 -0.25 -27.39
CA ASN A 271 14.77 1.18 -27.26
C ASN A 271 14.96 1.51 -25.78
N ILE A 272 16.20 1.81 -25.40
CA ILE A 272 16.56 2.21 -24.03
C ILE A 272 16.63 3.74 -23.99
N LYS A 273 15.73 4.38 -23.26
CA LYS A 273 15.62 5.85 -23.21
C LYS A 273 15.22 6.33 -21.83
N ARG A 274 15.65 7.53 -21.47
CA ARG A 274 15.17 8.24 -20.29
C ARG A 274 13.94 9.05 -20.67
N PHE A 275 12.96 9.07 -19.77
CA PHE A 275 11.75 9.87 -19.93
C PHE A 275 11.74 11.01 -18.92
N ASP A 276 11.51 12.24 -19.39
CA ASP A 276 11.28 13.38 -18.52
C ASP A 276 9.92 13.30 -17.82
N SER A 277 8.94 12.68 -18.49
CA SER A 277 7.64 12.34 -17.92
C SER A 277 7.29 10.88 -18.21
N MET A 278 7.10 10.10 -17.16
CA MET A 278 6.64 8.72 -17.27
C MET A 278 5.23 8.61 -17.86
N SER A 279 4.42 9.68 -17.83
CA SER A 279 3.12 9.72 -18.53
C SER A 279 3.25 9.41 -20.01
N ASP A 280 4.34 9.84 -20.66
CA ASP A 280 4.57 9.61 -22.09
C ASP A 280 4.89 8.14 -22.36
N ALA A 281 5.72 7.51 -21.50
CA ALA A 281 6.02 6.09 -21.57
C ALA A 281 4.75 5.24 -21.39
N TYR A 282 3.94 5.55 -20.38
CA TYR A 282 2.70 4.83 -20.14
C TYR A 282 1.63 5.09 -21.21
N LYS A 283 1.62 6.25 -21.87
CA LYS A 283 0.68 6.56 -22.96
C LYS A 283 0.90 5.68 -24.18
N ILE A 284 2.15 5.38 -24.52
CA ILE A 284 2.49 4.54 -25.68
C ILE A 284 2.40 3.05 -25.37
N ALA A 285 2.54 2.64 -24.10
CA ALA A 285 2.56 1.24 -23.69
C ALA A 285 1.25 0.50 -23.99
N ASP A 286 1.39 -0.69 -24.58
CA ASP A 286 0.31 -1.65 -24.78
C ASP A 286 0.36 -2.78 -23.74
N VAL A 287 1.57 -3.12 -23.27
CA VAL A 287 1.80 -4.04 -22.15
C VAL A 287 2.96 -3.54 -21.30
N VAL A 288 2.85 -3.69 -19.98
CA VAL A 288 3.93 -3.43 -19.02
C VAL A 288 4.40 -4.75 -18.44
N ILE A 289 5.72 -4.92 -18.34
CA ILE A 289 6.32 -6.13 -17.76
C ILE A 289 7.27 -5.72 -16.65
N LEU A 290 7.05 -6.30 -15.47
CA LEU A 290 7.84 -6.03 -14.27
C LEU A 290 8.48 -7.32 -13.78
N PRO A 291 9.69 -7.65 -14.27
CA PRO A 291 10.36 -8.89 -13.91
C PRO A 291 11.11 -8.81 -12.57
N SER A 292 10.85 -7.77 -11.75
CA SER A 292 11.60 -7.55 -10.51
C SER A 292 11.56 -8.76 -9.56
N LYS A 293 12.69 -9.12 -8.97
CA LYS A 293 12.84 -10.17 -7.95
C LYS A 293 12.39 -9.72 -6.55
N SER A 294 12.49 -8.43 -6.28
CA SER A 294 12.03 -7.79 -5.05
C SER A 294 11.70 -6.32 -5.30
N GLU A 295 10.77 -5.78 -4.53
CA GLU A 295 10.37 -4.37 -4.54
C GLU A 295 9.88 -4.00 -3.15
N SER A 296 10.32 -2.89 -2.58
CA SER A 296 9.79 -2.42 -1.29
C SER A 296 8.30 -2.06 -1.35
N PHE A 297 7.82 -1.57 -2.50
CA PHE A 297 6.40 -1.37 -2.78
C PHE A 297 6.06 -1.73 -4.23
N GLY A 298 6.64 -1.01 -5.20
CA GLY A 298 6.40 -1.24 -6.63
C GLY A 298 5.47 -0.20 -7.29
N TYR A 299 5.88 1.08 -7.30
CA TYR A 299 5.12 2.16 -7.96
C TYR A 299 4.79 1.83 -9.42
N ALA A 300 5.73 1.26 -10.17
CA ALA A 300 5.50 0.91 -11.57
C ALA A 300 4.31 -0.06 -11.76
N ALA A 301 4.09 -0.99 -10.82
CA ALA A 301 2.93 -1.89 -10.84
C ALA A 301 1.65 -1.11 -10.51
N LEU A 302 1.68 -0.26 -9.49
CA LEU A 302 0.56 0.59 -9.13
C LEU A 302 0.15 1.53 -10.29
N GLU A 303 1.12 2.16 -10.95
CA GLU A 303 0.92 3.10 -12.05
C GLU A 303 0.34 2.41 -13.29
N SER A 304 0.93 1.28 -13.71
CA SER A 304 0.46 0.54 -14.88
C SER A 304 -0.96 -0.01 -14.69
N LEU A 305 -1.26 -0.60 -13.53
CA LEU A 305 -2.59 -1.10 -13.20
C LEU A 305 -3.62 0.03 -13.07
N SER A 306 -3.26 1.17 -12.46
CA SER A 306 -4.16 2.32 -12.35
C SER A 306 -4.54 2.91 -13.71
N LEU A 307 -3.65 2.82 -14.69
CA LEU A 307 -3.89 3.23 -16.07
C LEU A 307 -4.56 2.13 -16.92
N GLY A 308 -4.94 1.03 -16.29
CA GLY A 308 -5.59 -0.12 -16.89
C GLY A 308 -4.73 -0.93 -17.84
N ILE A 309 -3.42 -0.72 -17.89
CA ILE A 309 -2.53 -1.38 -18.85
C ILE A 309 -2.44 -2.88 -18.54
N VAL A 310 -2.40 -3.72 -19.57
CA VAL A 310 -2.08 -5.15 -19.40
C VAL A 310 -0.72 -5.26 -18.72
N THR A 311 -0.68 -5.79 -17.50
CA THR A 311 0.52 -5.75 -16.66
C THR A 311 0.94 -7.16 -16.27
N ILE A 312 2.14 -7.56 -16.68
CA ILE A 312 2.73 -8.86 -16.35
C ILE A 312 3.71 -8.67 -15.19
N LEU A 313 3.39 -9.28 -14.05
CA LEU A 313 4.08 -9.11 -12.78
C LEU A 313 4.82 -10.39 -12.41
N ASN A 314 6.05 -10.25 -11.90
CA ASN A 314 6.69 -11.37 -11.22
C ASN A 314 5.91 -11.74 -9.94
N ASN A 315 5.91 -13.01 -9.56
CA ASN A 315 5.26 -13.52 -8.37
C ASN A 315 6.05 -13.18 -7.10
N ILE A 316 6.04 -11.89 -6.73
CA ILE A 316 6.68 -11.37 -5.50
C ILE A 316 5.61 -10.80 -4.55
N PRO A 317 5.82 -10.85 -3.22
CA PRO A 317 4.80 -10.49 -2.24
C PRO A 317 4.19 -9.09 -2.44
N THR A 318 5.02 -8.08 -2.72
CA THR A 318 4.57 -6.69 -2.88
C THR A 318 3.74 -6.47 -4.14
N TYR A 319 4.09 -7.12 -5.25
CA TYR A 319 3.24 -7.13 -6.44
C TYR A 319 1.92 -7.86 -6.20
N MET A 320 1.90 -8.96 -5.44
CA MET A 320 0.65 -9.64 -5.12
C MET A 320 -0.24 -8.79 -4.21
N GLU A 321 0.33 -8.01 -3.29
CA GLU A 321 -0.43 -7.04 -2.48
C GLU A 321 -1.06 -5.92 -3.32
N ILE A 322 -0.35 -5.46 -4.35
CA ILE A 322 -0.86 -4.45 -5.30
C ILE A 322 -1.90 -5.06 -6.23
N ALA A 323 -1.62 -6.22 -6.83
CA ALA A 323 -2.50 -6.88 -7.77
C ALA A 323 -3.75 -7.48 -7.12
N LYS A 324 -3.79 -7.64 -5.79
CA LYS A 324 -4.96 -8.16 -5.07
C LYS A 324 -6.19 -7.29 -5.38
N TYR A 325 -7.15 -7.89 -6.10
CA TYR A 325 -8.37 -7.25 -6.61
C TYR A 325 -8.15 -6.21 -7.73
N ALA A 326 -6.98 -6.18 -8.35
CA ALA A 326 -6.75 -5.41 -9.56
C ALA A 326 -7.32 -6.15 -10.78
N GLU A 327 -7.70 -5.39 -11.79
CA GLU A 327 -8.00 -5.90 -13.13
C GLU A 327 -6.75 -5.87 -14.01
N ASN A 328 -6.76 -6.67 -15.08
CA ASN A 328 -5.78 -6.63 -16.18
C ASN A 328 -4.32 -6.96 -15.82
N TYR A 329 -4.12 -7.82 -14.82
CA TYR A 329 -2.79 -8.31 -14.46
C TYR A 329 -2.61 -9.80 -14.76
N TYR A 330 -1.36 -10.18 -14.98
CA TYR A 330 -0.93 -11.57 -15.13
C TYR A 330 0.32 -11.80 -14.30
N VAL A 331 0.50 -13.02 -13.82
CA VAL A 331 1.59 -13.37 -12.90
C VAL A 331 2.43 -14.48 -13.49
N PHE A 332 3.74 -14.39 -13.31
CA PHE A 332 4.67 -15.45 -13.66
C PHE A 332 5.65 -15.73 -12.50
N ASP A 333 6.09 -16.98 -12.37
CA ASP A 333 7.13 -17.34 -11.40
C ASP A 333 8.49 -16.89 -11.90
N ASN A 334 9.35 -16.41 -10.99
CA ASN A 334 10.63 -15.76 -11.26
C ASN A 334 11.66 -16.64 -12.02
N SER A 335 11.39 -16.88 -13.30
CA SER A 335 12.12 -17.77 -14.19
C SER A 335 11.86 -17.35 -15.64
N VAL A 336 12.82 -17.67 -16.51
CA VAL A 336 12.67 -17.41 -17.95
C VAL A 336 11.48 -18.20 -18.52
N ASP A 337 11.35 -19.47 -18.16
CA ASP A 337 10.30 -20.34 -18.74
C ASP A 337 8.89 -19.99 -18.21
N GLY A 338 8.77 -19.63 -16.93
CA GLY A 338 7.52 -19.10 -16.37
C GLY A 338 7.05 -17.86 -17.13
N LEU A 339 7.96 -16.92 -17.42
CA LEU A 339 7.63 -15.73 -18.19
C LEU A 339 7.28 -16.06 -19.65
N VAL A 340 8.01 -16.98 -20.30
CA VAL A 340 7.68 -17.43 -21.67
C VAL A 340 6.25 -17.95 -21.78
N ASN A 341 5.81 -18.77 -20.82
CA ASN A 341 4.47 -19.34 -20.84
C ASN A 341 3.40 -18.25 -20.80
N VAL A 342 3.58 -17.24 -19.94
CA VAL A 342 2.65 -16.11 -19.82
C VAL A 342 2.68 -15.23 -21.07
N LEU A 343 3.86 -14.94 -21.63
CA LEU A 343 3.99 -14.15 -22.86
C LEU A 343 3.31 -14.81 -24.06
N LYS A 344 3.44 -16.15 -24.22
CA LYS A 344 2.78 -16.89 -25.31
C LYS A 344 1.25 -16.77 -25.25
N ASN A 345 0.69 -16.73 -24.05
CA ASN A 345 -0.76 -16.64 -23.85
C ASN A 345 -1.30 -15.23 -24.09
N ILE A 346 -0.51 -14.18 -23.83
CA ILE A 346 -0.98 -12.79 -23.84
C ILE A 346 -0.63 -12.07 -25.13
N LEU A 347 0.59 -12.23 -25.66
CA LEU A 347 1.04 -11.41 -26.81
C LEU A 347 0.32 -11.76 -28.13
N GLY A 348 -0.52 -12.78 -28.14
CA GLY A 348 -1.44 -13.12 -29.24
C GLY A 348 -2.85 -12.55 -29.11
N THR A 349 -3.21 -11.94 -27.97
CA THR A 349 -4.58 -11.47 -27.67
C THR A 349 -4.75 -9.97 -27.88
N GLU A 350 -5.98 -9.50 -27.70
CA GLU A 350 -6.27 -8.08 -27.50
C GLU A 350 -5.61 -7.61 -26.19
N LEU A 351 -5.05 -6.40 -26.20
CA LEU A 351 -4.32 -5.80 -25.08
C LEU A 351 -5.02 -4.52 -24.62
N ASP A 352 -6.35 -4.59 -24.52
CA ASP A 352 -7.15 -3.44 -24.17
C ASP A 352 -6.96 -3.06 -22.71
N ARG A 353 -7.09 -1.76 -22.46
CA ARG A 353 -7.02 -1.23 -21.09
C ARG A 353 -8.33 -1.52 -20.36
N LYS A 354 -8.23 -1.89 -19.08
CA LYS A 354 -9.40 -2.10 -18.22
C LYS A 354 -9.35 -1.18 -17.01
N GLU A 355 -10.45 -0.48 -16.75
CA GLU A 355 -10.58 0.33 -15.56
C GLU A 355 -10.56 -0.52 -14.29
N GLN A 356 -9.96 0.02 -13.24
CA GLN A 356 -9.91 -0.63 -11.94
C GLN A 356 -11.23 -0.44 -11.19
N ASN A 357 -11.63 -1.44 -10.41
CA ASN A 357 -12.82 -1.31 -9.58
C ASN A 357 -12.61 -0.28 -8.45
N ARG A 358 -13.72 0.25 -7.94
CA ARG A 358 -13.72 1.31 -6.92
C ARG A 358 -12.99 0.91 -5.63
N MET A 359 -13.04 -0.37 -5.22
CA MET A 359 -12.33 -0.83 -4.01
C MET A 359 -10.84 -0.68 -4.18
N TRP A 360 -10.30 -1.18 -5.31
CA TRP A 360 -8.88 -1.10 -5.61
C TRP A 360 -8.44 0.37 -5.71
N SER A 361 -9.19 1.20 -6.44
CA SER A 361 -8.86 2.63 -6.58
C SER A 361 -8.92 3.38 -5.24
N SER A 362 -9.87 3.06 -4.36
CA SER A 362 -10.00 3.71 -3.04
C SER A 362 -8.83 3.37 -2.11
N LYS A 363 -8.28 2.14 -2.22
CA LYS A 363 -7.11 1.72 -1.45
C LYS A 363 -5.90 2.62 -1.72
N TYR A 364 -5.74 3.06 -2.97
CA TYR A 364 -4.61 3.85 -3.44
C TYR A 364 -4.94 5.33 -3.70
N SER A 365 -6.08 5.81 -3.18
CA SER A 365 -6.51 7.20 -3.34
C SER A 365 -5.50 8.19 -2.74
N ILE A 366 -5.07 9.13 -3.57
CA ILE A 366 -4.19 10.24 -3.17
C ILE A 366 -4.86 11.20 -2.19
N ASP A 367 -6.18 11.39 -2.28
CA ASP A 367 -6.92 12.31 -1.42
C ASP A 367 -7.02 11.80 0.03
N LEU A 368 -6.98 10.48 0.22
CA LEU A 368 -6.97 9.86 1.54
C LEU A 368 -5.56 9.67 2.10
N PHE A 369 -4.52 9.92 1.32
CA PHE A 369 -3.17 9.45 1.62
C PHE A 369 -2.57 10.11 2.86
N GLY A 370 -2.51 11.44 2.90
CA GLY A 370 -2.01 12.20 4.04
C GLY A 370 -2.81 11.92 5.31
N ASN A 371 -4.14 11.80 5.19
CA ASN A 371 -5.02 11.50 6.32
C ASN A 371 -4.73 10.13 6.94
N LYS A 372 -4.33 9.11 6.15
CA LYS A 372 -3.89 7.82 6.71
C LYS A 372 -2.70 7.97 7.65
N TYR A 373 -1.74 8.84 7.33
CA TYR A 373 -0.58 9.12 8.19
C TYR A 373 -0.97 9.89 9.45
N LEU A 374 -1.78 10.93 9.32
CA LEU A 374 -2.31 11.68 10.46
C LEU A 374 -3.05 10.73 11.42
N ASN A 375 -3.94 9.91 10.87
CA ASN A 375 -4.71 8.91 11.62
C ASN A 375 -3.80 7.88 12.28
N TYR A 376 -2.81 7.32 11.59
CA TYR A 376 -1.92 6.33 12.17
C TYR A 376 -1.12 6.87 13.37
N SER A 377 -0.66 8.11 13.27
CA SER A 377 0.17 8.75 14.30
C SER A 377 -0.56 8.99 15.62
N ASP A 378 -1.88 8.98 15.59
CA ASP A 378 -2.69 9.17 16.78
C ASP A 378 -3.21 7.85 17.37
N ARG A 379 -3.08 6.73 16.63
CA ARG A 379 -3.63 5.41 17.01
C ARG A 379 -3.04 4.81 18.28
N LYS A 380 -1.81 5.15 18.68
CA LYS A 380 -1.26 4.66 19.96
C LYS A 380 -2.08 5.15 21.16
N ASN A 381 -2.97 6.15 20.99
CA ASN A 381 -3.81 6.73 22.06
C ASN A 381 -5.31 6.91 21.70
N GLU A 382 -5.89 6.19 20.74
CA GLU A 382 -7.20 6.57 20.18
C GLU A 382 -8.48 5.98 20.81
N ASN A 383 -9.43 6.88 21.06
CA ASN A 383 -10.82 6.62 21.43
C ASN A 383 -11.58 5.94 20.27
N VAL A 384 -11.85 4.66 20.43
CA VAL A 384 -12.76 3.89 19.58
C VAL A 384 -14.19 4.41 19.77
N ASN A 385 -14.86 4.78 18.69
CA ASN A 385 -16.26 5.20 18.71
C ASN A 385 -17.17 4.10 18.17
N PHE A 386 -18.39 4.04 18.70
CA PHE A 386 -19.40 3.06 18.32
C PHE A 386 -20.67 3.79 17.90
N TYR A 387 -21.21 3.42 16.74
CA TYR A 387 -22.45 3.98 16.22
C TYR A 387 -23.38 2.86 15.77
N LEU A 388 -24.68 3.08 15.83
CA LEU A 388 -25.61 2.22 15.12
C LEU A 388 -25.60 2.61 13.65
N LEU A 389 -25.74 1.63 12.77
CA LEU A 389 -25.80 1.87 11.33
C LEU A 389 -27.02 2.73 10.99
N SER A 390 -28.14 2.54 11.70
CA SER A 390 -29.33 3.38 11.59
C SER A 390 -29.07 4.87 11.89
N ASP A 391 -28.14 5.18 12.78
CA ASP A 391 -27.73 6.56 13.12
C ASP A 391 -26.69 7.14 12.13
N LYS A 392 -26.00 6.27 11.39
CA LYS A 392 -24.82 6.60 10.55
C LYS A 392 -24.88 5.89 9.20
N LEU A 393 -25.90 6.22 8.42
CA LEU A 393 -26.15 5.63 7.10
C LEU A 393 -25.01 5.90 6.09
N GLU A 394 -24.10 6.84 6.34
CA GLU A 394 -22.89 7.02 5.51
C GLU A 394 -22.03 5.75 5.42
N TYR A 395 -22.14 4.81 6.38
CA TYR A 395 -21.39 3.55 6.39
C TYR A 395 -22.09 2.37 5.70
N ILE A 396 -23.35 2.53 5.25
CA ILE A 396 -24.17 1.41 4.77
C ILE A 396 -23.58 0.68 3.57
N ASP A 397 -22.98 1.41 2.63
CA ASP A 397 -22.40 0.82 1.43
C ASP A 397 -21.14 0.00 1.77
N GLU A 398 -20.32 0.50 2.68
CA GLU A 398 -19.11 -0.20 3.13
C GLU A 398 -19.47 -1.43 3.97
N TYR A 399 -20.47 -1.32 4.85
CA TYR A 399 -21.00 -2.44 5.65
C TYR A 399 -21.50 -3.58 4.75
N LEU A 400 -22.42 -3.28 3.82
CA LEU A 400 -23.02 -4.29 2.94
C LEU A 400 -21.99 -4.94 2.02
N TYR A 401 -21.03 -4.15 1.53
CA TYR A 401 -19.93 -4.65 0.73
C TYR A 401 -19.11 -5.69 1.52
N LEU A 402 -18.75 -5.37 2.77
CA LEU A 402 -17.98 -6.28 3.62
C LEU A 402 -18.77 -7.52 4.00
N CYS A 403 -20.07 -7.39 4.30
CA CYS A 403 -20.95 -8.54 4.55
C CYS A 403 -20.98 -9.50 3.35
N ALA A 404 -21.26 -8.96 2.15
CA ALA A 404 -21.33 -9.77 0.94
C ALA A 404 -19.97 -10.40 0.56
N LYS A 405 -18.86 -9.76 0.96
CA LYS A 405 -17.51 -10.26 0.71
C LYS A 405 -17.13 -11.40 1.66
N GLU A 406 -17.38 -11.25 2.95
CA GLU A 406 -16.94 -12.23 3.96
C GLU A 406 -17.90 -13.42 4.04
N TRP A 407 -19.17 -13.21 3.71
CA TRP A 407 -20.21 -14.25 3.68
C TRP A 407 -20.94 -14.25 2.32
N PRO A 408 -20.27 -14.64 1.22
CA PRO A 408 -20.81 -14.52 -0.14
C PRO A 408 -21.97 -15.48 -0.47
N GLY A 409 -22.14 -16.56 0.32
CA GLY A 409 -23.05 -17.67 -0.01
C GLY A 409 -22.64 -18.41 -1.30
N ASP A 410 -23.57 -19.18 -1.88
CA ASP A 410 -23.31 -20.14 -2.98
C ASP A 410 -23.33 -19.56 -4.43
N LYS A 411 -23.08 -18.26 -4.68
CA LYS A 411 -23.44 -17.66 -6.00
C LYS A 411 -22.41 -16.70 -6.61
N THR A 412 -22.40 -16.62 -7.95
CA THR A 412 -21.40 -15.98 -8.85
C THR A 412 -21.37 -14.43 -8.83
N SER A 413 -20.34 -13.84 -9.46
CA SER A 413 -19.92 -12.42 -9.39
C SER A 413 -20.88 -11.39 -9.98
N ASP A 414 -21.61 -11.69 -11.06
CA ASP A 414 -22.47 -10.71 -11.75
C ASP A 414 -23.72 -10.31 -10.93
N ASP A 415 -24.00 -11.04 -9.87
CA ASP A 415 -25.14 -10.85 -8.96
C ASP A 415 -24.77 -9.98 -7.73
N PHE A 416 -23.50 -9.60 -7.59
CA PHE A 416 -22.96 -9.01 -6.35
C PHE A 416 -23.47 -7.59 -6.06
N ILE A 417 -23.30 -6.65 -7.00
CA ILE A 417 -23.76 -5.26 -6.81
C ILE A 417 -25.28 -5.18 -6.73
N LYS A 418 -25.98 -6.00 -7.52
CA LYS A 418 -27.44 -6.07 -7.52
C LYS A 418 -27.96 -6.53 -6.15
N LYS A 419 -27.33 -7.53 -5.52
CA LYS A 419 -27.64 -7.99 -4.16
C LYS A 419 -27.40 -6.92 -3.10
N ILE A 420 -26.26 -6.22 -3.16
CA ILE A 420 -25.97 -5.13 -2.22
C ILE A 420 -27.07 -4.07 -2.29
N ASN A 421 -27.50 -3.69 -3.50
CA ASN A 421 -28.55 -2.69 -3.67
C ASN A 421 -29.92 -3.17 -3.16
N ILE A 422 -30.27 -4.45 -3.36
CA ILE A 422 -31.51 -5.04 -2.82
C ILE A 422 -31.45 -5.07 -1.29
N HIS A 423 -30.35 -5.54 -0.70
CA HIS A 423 -30.17 -5.60 0.75
C HIS A 423 -30.22 -4.18 1.35
N LYS A 424 -29.54 -3.20 0.73
CA LYS A 424 -29.61 -1.78 1.12
C LYS A 424 -31.04 -1.27 1.14
N LYS A 425 -31.82 -1.56 0.10
CA LYS A 425 -33.22 -1.18 0.01
C LYS A 425 -34.03 -1.80 1.16
N ASN A 426 -33.86 -3.10 1.43
CA ASN A 426 -34.58 -3.79 2.50
C ASN A 426 -34.27 -3.21 3.89
N ILE A 427 -33.00 -2.88 4.18
CA ILE A 427 -32.61 -2.23 5.44
C ILE A 427 -33.31 -0.87 5.57
N LEU A 428 -33.25 -0.05 4.53
CA LEU A 428 -33.84 1.31 4.55
C LEU A 428 -35.37 1.27 4.67
N GLU A 429 -36.01 0.26 4.09
CA GLU A 429 -37.46 0.04 4.16
C GLU A 429 -37.91 -0.75 5.42
N LYS A 430 -36.96 -1.16 6.29
CA LYS A 430 -37.20 -1.99 7.48
C LYS A 430 -37.86 -3.35 7.17
N ASN A 431 -37.57 -3.87 5.98
CA ASN A 431 -37.99 -5.19 5.49
C ASN A 431 -36.88 -6.24 5.58
N ASP A 432 -35.77 -5.92 6.25
CA ASP A 432 -34.62 -6.81 6.46
C ASP A 432 -34.68 -7.47 7.86
N PRO A 433 -34.22 -8.72 8.02
CA PRO A 433 -34.09 -9.34 9.35
C PRO A 433 -33.06 -8.64 10.25
N LEU A 434 -32.16 -7.80 9.69
CA LEU A 434 -31.26 -6.95 10.46
C LEU A 434 -32.04 -6.01 11.37
N ILE A 435 -31.86 -6.14 12.68
CA ILE A 435 -32.35 -5.18 13.67
C ILE A 435 -31.49 -3.91 13.59
N ASP A 436 -30.18 -4.06 13.71
CA ASP A 436 -29.18 -3.00 13.46
C ASP A 436 -27.77 -3.58 13.38
N ALA A 437 -26.80 -2.79 12.93
CA ALA A 437 -25.38 -3.10 13.01
C ALA A 437 -24.65 -2.06 13.86
N LEU A 438 -23.83 -2.53 14.82
CA LEU A 438 -22.95 -1.66 15.58
C LEU A 438 -21.64 -1.47 14.83
N ILE A 439 -21.44 -0.26 14.34
CA ILE A 439 -20.28 0.19 13.57
C ILE A 439 -19.19 0.69 14.53
N MET A 440 -18.00 0.10 14.45
CA MET A 440 -16.81 0.57 15.15
C MET A 440 -16.02 1.48 14.23
N THR A 441 -15.68 2.67 14.72
CA THR A 441 -14.89 3.64 13.97
C THR A 441 -13.69 4.15 14.75
N VAL A 442 -12.68 4.54 13.98
CA VAL A 442 -11.49 5.25 14.44
C VAL A 442 -11.35 6.46 13.53
N ARG A 443 -11.54 7.66 14.10
CA ARG A 443 -11.58 8.95 13.37
C ARG A 443 -12.53 8.98 12.17
N GLY A 444 -13.71 8.37 12.32
CA GLY A 444 -14.72 8.33 11.27
C GLY A 444 -14.44 7.32 10.15
N GLU A 445 -13.33 6.57 10.18
CA GLU A 445 -13.18 5.37 9.34
C GLU A 445 -13.85 4.18 10.03
N MET A 446 -14.73 3.45 9.34
CA MET A 446 -15.23 2.17 9.86
C MET A 446 -14.11 1.15 9.89
N ILE A 447 -13.81 0.61 11.07
CA ILE A 447 -12.75 -0.41 11.25
C ILE A 447 -13.30 -1.81 11.51
N GLY A 448 -14.59 -1.91 11.81
CA GLY A 448 -15.28 -3.17 12.02
C GLY A 448 -16.75 -2.97 12.36
N PHE A 449 -17.50 -4.06 12.41
CA PHE A 449 -18.91 -4.07 12.75
C PHE A 449 -19.33 -5.42 13.31
N ILE A 450 -20.45 -5.42 14.01
CA ILE A 450 -21.15 -6.62 14.46
C ILE A 450 -22.65 -6.35 14.35
N SER A 451 -23.42 -7.34 13.94
CA SER A 451 -24.84 -7.12 13.63
C SER A 451 -25.74 -7.89 14.57
N LEU A 452 -26.93 -7.32 14.79
CA LEU A 452 -28.01 -7.91 15.55
C LEU A 452 -29.15 -8.21 14.60
N PHE A 453 -29.55 -9.47 14.48
CA PHE A 453 -30.63 -9.92 13.62
C PHE A 453 -31.82 -10.42 14.43
N ARG A 454 -33.01 -10.32 13.85
CA ARG A 454 -34.22 -10.91 14.42
C ARG A 454 -34.16 -12.43 14.39
N GLU A 455 -33.61 -12.98 13.32
CA GLU A 455 -33.44 -14.40 13.01
C GLU A 455 -32.12 -14.61 12.26
N ASP A 456 -31.43 -15.74 12.52
CA ASP A 456 -30.21 -16.13 11.80
C ASP A 456 -30.20 -17.67 11.58
N GLY A 457 -30.47 -18.10 10.35
CA GLY A 457 -30.59 -19.52 9.98
C GLY A 457 -32.00 -20.11 10.15
N LYS A 458 -32.19 -21.36 9.69
CA LYS A 458 -33.50 -22.04 9.62
C LYS A 458 -33.78 -23.00 10.80
N GLU A 459 -32.76 -23.39 11.56
CA GLU A 459 -32.88 -24.44 12.57
C GLU A 459 -33.58 -23.96 13.86
N TYR A 460 -33.54 -22.65 14.13
CA TYR A 460 -34.04 -22.05 15.37
C TYR A 460 -34.65 -20.65 15.15
N GLU A 461 -35.61 -20.54 14.25
CA GLU A 461 -36.29 -19.28 13.89
C GLU A 461 -37.01 -18.61 15.09
N GLN A 462 -37.33 -19.35 16.14
CA GLN A 462 -37.95 -18.85 17.36
C GLN A 462 -37.01 -18.08 18.30
N LEU A 463 -35.69 -18.18 18.11
CA LEU A 463 -34.71 -17.51 18.96
C LEU A 463 -34.47 -16.08 18.47
N THR A 464 -34.48 -15.12 19.39
CA THR A 464 -34.24 -13.71 19.06
C THR A 464 -33.69 -12.95 20.28
N PRO A 465 -32.76 -11.99 20.09
CA PRO A 465 -32.07 -11.63 18.86
C PRO A 465 -30.78 -12.43 18.66
N TRP A 466 -30.28 -12.45 17.43
CA TRP A 466 -29.05 -13.12 17.02
C TRP A 466 -27.90 -12.13 16.84
N VAL A 467 -26.76 -12.39 17.47
CA VAL A 467 -25.52 -11.66 17.24
C VAL A 467 -24.73 -12.40 16.15
N ALA A 468 -24.63 -11.78 14.97
CA ALA A 468 -24.01 -12.39 13.81
C ALA A 468 -23.22 -11.37 12.96
N THR A 469 -22.66 -11.84 11.84
CA THR A 469 -21.84 -11.06 10.89
C THR A 469 -20.87 -10.12 11.58
N TYR A 470 -19.87 -10.74 12.22
CA TYR A 470 -18.85 -10.07 13.02
C TYR A 470 -17.56 -9.88 12.21
N TYR A 471 -17.13 -8.63 12.02
CA TYR A 471 -15.98 -8.29 11.19
C TYR A 471 -15.10 -7.20 11.82
N ILE A 472 -13.79 -7.39 11.74
CA ILE A 472 -12.77 -6.36 11.95
C ILE A 472 -11.86 -6.36 10.72
N LYS A 473 -11.57 -5.18 10.15
CA LYS A 473 -10.63 -5.02 9.03
C LYS A 473 -9.26 -5.60 9.43
N GLU A 474 -8.61 -6.31 8.51
CA GLU A 474 -7.39 -7.10 8.78
C GLU A 474 -6.30 -6.31 9.52
N GLN A 475 -6.09 -5.05 9.13
CA GLN A 475 -5.08 -4.18 9.74
C GLN A 475 -5.37 -3.74 11.17
N TYR A 476 -6.57 -4.01 11.71
CA TYR A 476 -6.97 -3.71 13.10
C TYR A 476 -7.21 -4.97 13.95
N ARG A 477 -7.00 -6.18 13.41
CA ARG A 477 -7.16 -7.44 14.15
C ARG A 477 -6.05 -7.58 15.22
N ASN A 478 -6.24 -8.52 16.15
CA ASN A 478 -5.30 -8.88 17.23
C ASN A 478 -5.01 -7.80 18.29
N ASN A 479 -5.82 -6.75 18.38
CA ASN A 479 -5.67 -5.66 19.35
C ASN A 479 -6.80 -5.60 20.42
N GLY A 480 -7.47 -6.72 20.69
CA GLY A 480 -8.59 -6.76 21.66
C GLY A 480 -9.89 -6.07 21.22
N LEU A 481 -9.86 -5.29 20.13
CA LEU A 481 -11.01 -4.57 19.56
C LEU A 481 -12.22 -5.46 19.29
N GLY A 482 -11.95 -6.71 18.95
CA GLY A 482 -12.99 -7.70 18.74
C GLY A 482 -13.84 -8.03 19.96
N GLN A 483 -13.17 -8.21 21.09
CA GLN A 483 -13.84 -8.46 22.37
C GLN A 483 -14.61 -7.22 22.84
N LEU A 484 -14.03 -6.04 22.61
CA LEU A 484 -14.67 -4.77 22.90
C LEU A 484 -15.95 -4.59 22.07
N LEU A 485 -15.89 -4.88 20.77
CA LEU A 485 -17.04 -4.81 19.86
C LEU A 485 -18.18 -5.72 20.31
N PHE A 486 -17.85 -6.99 20.61
CA PHE A 486 -18.81 -7.97 21.08
C PHE A 486 -19.47 -7.50 22.38
N LYS A 487 -18.67 -7.05 23.35
CA LYS A 487 -19.17 -6.49 24.62
C LYS A 487 -20.12 -5.31 24.40
N LYS A 488 -19.79 -4.39 23.50
CA LYS A 488 -20.64 -3.24 23.18
C LYS A 488 -21.96 -3.63 22.53
N MET A 489 -21.97 -4.68 21.71
CA MET A 489 -23.21 -5.22 21.17
C MET A 489 -24.11 -5.85 22.25
N LEU A 490 -23.52 -6.51 23.25
CA LEU A 490 -24.28 -7.02 24.41
C LEU A 490 -24.90 -5.87 25.22
N GLU A 491 -24.12 -4.81 25.48
CA GLU A 491 -24.61 -3.60 26.17
C GLU A 491 -25.76 -2.94 25.39
N TYR A 492 -25.64 -2.86 24.06
CA TYR A 492 -26.70 -2.33 23.20
C TYR A 492 -27.96 -3.20 23.24
N SER A 493 -27.81 -4.52 23.10
CA SER A 493 -28.91 -5.47 23.14
C SER A 493 -29.67 -5.38 24.47
N ALA A 494 -28.96 -5.20 25.59
CA ALA A 494 -29.57 -5.02 26.91
C ALA A 494 -30.40 -3.73 26.98
N LYS A 495 -29.85 -2.62 26.44
CA LYS A 495 -30.55 -1.32 26.36
C LYS A 495 -31.81 -1.36 25.49
N MET A 496 -31.84 -2.22 24.48
CA MET A 496 -33.06 -2.47 23.68
C MET A 496 -34.12 -3.31 24.41
N GLY A 497 -33.84 -3.78 25.63
CA GLY A 497 -34.78 -4.53 26.45
C GLY A 497 -34.68 -6.06 26.31
N TYR A 498 -33.70 -6.56 25.58
CA TYR A 498 -33.47 -8.01 25.50
C TYR A 498 -32.87 -8.54 26.82
N SER A 499 -33.33 -9.72 27.25
CA SER A 499 -32.80 -10.39 28.44
C SER A 499 -31.73 -11.44 28.10
N LYS A 500 -31.68 -11.86 26.83
CA LYS A 500 -30.73 -12.84 26.29
C LYS A 500 -30.40 -12.50 24.84
N VAL A 501 -29.25 -12.97 24.37
CA VAL A 501 -28.88 -13.04 22.95
C VAL A 501 -28.42 -14.44 22.57
N TYR A 502 -28.48 -14.74 21.28
CA TYR A 502 -28.08 -16.02 20.70
C TYR A 502 -27.01 -15.79 19.62
N PHE A 503 -26.09 -16.73 19.46
CA PHE A 503 -25.08 -16.69 18.40
C PHE A 503 -24.48 -18.06 18.17
N LYS A 504 -23.85 -18.26 17.01
CA LYS A 504 -23.20 -19.52 16.63
C LYS A 504 -21.72 -19.31 16.30
N SER A 505 -20.90 -20.33 16.56
CA SER A 505 -19.47 -20.29 16.26
C SER A 505 -18.80 -21.66 16.20
N TYR A 506 -17.79 -21.79 15.35
CA TYR A 506 -16.84 -22.92 15.36
C TYR A 506 -15.78 -22.86 16.47
N LYS A 507 -15.65 -21.75 17.20
CA LYS A 507 -14.60 -21.59 18.22
C LYS A 507 -14.90 -22.42 19.46
N GLU A 508 -14.00 -23.33 19.81
CA GLU A 508 -14.12 -24.12 21.03
C GLU A 508 -13.69 -23.35 22.28
N ASN A 509 -14.51 -23.38 23.33
CA ASN A 509 -14.21 -22.84 24.67
C ASN A 509 -13.86 -21.34 24.73
N TYR A 510 -14.04 -20.58 23.65
CA TYR A 510 -13.67 -19.16 23.60
C TYR A 510 -14.72 -18.31 24.32
N TYR A 511 -15.99 -18.44 23.96
CA TYR A 511 -17.05 -17.57 24.46
C TYR A 511 -17.47 -17.93 25.89
N GLU A 512 -17.33 -19.19 26.26
CA GLU A 512 -17.53 -19.69 27.61
C GLU A 512 -16.50 -19.07 28.57
N ARG A 513 -15.22 -19.00 28.17
CA ARG A 513 -14.14 -18.42 28.98
C ARG A 513 -14.19 -16.90 29.07
N HIS A 514 -14.47 -16.23 27.96
CA HIS A 514 -14.35 -14.77 27.88
C HIS A 514 -15.65 -14.00 28.17
N PHE A 515 -16.82 -14.64 28.03
CA PHE A 515 -18.11 -13.97 28.11
C PHE A 515 -19.16 -14.74 28.94
N ASP A 516 -18.81 -15.86 29.58
CA ASP A 516 -19.73 -16.74 30.30
C ASP A 516 -20.94 -17.19 29.44
N ALA A 517 -20.70 -17.36 28.14
CA ALA A 517 -21.69 -17.90 27.22
C ALA A 517 -22.05 -19.34 27.59
N LYS A 518 -23.33 -19.71 27.46
CA LYS A 518 -23.83 -21.06 27.71
C LYS A 518 -24.04 -21.78 26.39
N TYR A 519 -23.33 -22.89 26.22
CA TYR A 519 -23.53 -23.80 25.10
C TYR A 519 -24.94 -24.41 25.16
N MET A 520 -25.60 -24.49 24.00
CA MET A 520 -26.92 -25.10 23.85
C MET A 520 -26.84 -26.44 23.13
N THR A 521 -26.32 -26.43 21.91
CA THR A 521 -26.27 -27.60 21.02
C THR A 521 -25.30 -27.34 19.86
N THR A 522 -25.02 -28.37 19.06
CA THR A 522 -24.31 -28.24 17.77
C THR A 522 -25.35 -28.29 16.64
N LEU A 523 -25.24 -27.35 15.70
CA LEU A 523 -26.09 -27.22 14.52
C LEU A 523 -25.68 -28.23 13.43
N ASN A 524 -26.52 -28.40 12.40
CA ASN A 524 -26.22 -29.37 11.33
C ASN A 524 -24.95 -29.02 10.51
N ASP A 525 -24.59 -27.74 10.47
CA ASP A 525 -23.36 -27.24 9.82
C ASP A 525 -22.09 -27.38 10.70
N GLY A 526 -22.24 -27.97 11.89
CA GLY A 526 -21.16 -28.18 12.85
C GLY A 526 -20.85 -26.98 13.74
N GLU A 527 -21.53 -25.84 13.57
CA GLU A 527 -21.38 -24.70 14.48
C GLU A 527 -22.00 -24.99 15.85
N LYS A 528 -21.38 -24.48 16.91
CA LYS A 528 -21.94 -24.56 18.26
C LYS A 528 -22.86 -23.36 18.49
N LEU A 529 -24.09 -23.62 18.91
CA LEU A 529 -25.08 -22.62 19.30
C LEU A 529 -24.90 -22.26 20.78
N TYR A 530 -24.88 -20.95 21.04
CA TYR A 530 -24.72 -20.37 22.37
C TYR A 530 -25.86 -19.41 22.70
N HIS A 531 -26.15 -19.28 23.99
CA HIS A 531 -26.90 -18.15 24.52
C HIS A 531 -26.12 -17.40 25.61
N LEU A 532 -26.38 -16.11 25.74
CA LEU A 532 -25.80 -15.27 26.78
C LEU A 532 -26.89 -14.45 27.46
N SER A 533 -26.95 -14.49 28.79
CA SER A 533 -27.90 -13.70 29.56
C SER A 533 -27.38 -12.29 29.76
N LEU A 534 -28.17 -11.30 29.38
CA LEU A 534 -27.80 -9.89 29.51
C LEU A 534 -28.12 -9.39 30.92
N LYS A 535 -27.14 -8.78 31.57
CA LYS A 535 -27.37 -8.08 32.84
C LYS A 535 -28.01 -6.73 32.51
N LYS A 536 -29.15 -6.43 33.14
CA LYS A 536 -29.82 -5.14 33.02
C LYS A 536 -28.97 -4.02 33.60
#